data_AF-F4N9L8-F1
#
_entry.id   AF-F4N9L8-F1
#
_cell.length_a   1.000
_cell.length_b   1.000
_cell.length_c   1.000
_cell.angle_alpha   90.00
_cell.angle_beta   90.00
_cell.angle_gamma   90.00
#
_symmetry.space_group_name_H-M   'P 1'
#
loop_
_entity.id
_entity.type
_entity.pdbx_description
1 polymer ?
#
loop_
_entity_poly.entity_id
_entity_poly.type
_entity_poly.pdbx_seq_one_letter_code
_entity_poly.pdbx_strand_id
1 'polypeptide(L)'
;AVLLKNAIKPNLVQTLENNPAFIHGGPFANIAHGCNSVLATKLSMRLSEYTVTEAGFGADLGAEKFLNIKCRMAGIRPNAVVIVATVRALKLHGRMPLKELSKPNVEAVDRGVENLKKHIENIHRFGLPVVVAINHFSSDTEEEIQAVKDKCAYLSVKIITANHWSKGGAGTEDLAHAVVDVVENTTTDFSLLYPDTCTLWQKVGIICREIYGATDVLADKKLRDKFHELQEAGFGHLPI
;
A
#
# COMPACT_ATOMS: atom_id res chain seq x y z
N ALA A 1 2.80 31.11 -6.08
CA ALA A 1 3.84 30.73 -5.08
C ALA A 1 3.64 31.39 -3.72
N VAL A 2 3.54 32.73 -3.63
CA VAL A 2 3.45 33.46 -2.33
C VAL A 2 2.33 32.96 -1.41
N LEU A 3 1.14 32.68 -1.96
CA LEU A 3 0.01 32.13 -1.19
C LEU A 3 0.33 30.78 -0.50
N LEU A 4 1.25 29.98 -1.06
CA LEU A 4 1.63 28.67 -0.53
C LEU A 4 2.89 28.71 0.36
N LYS A 5 3.48 29.90 0.59
CA LYS A 5 4.76 30.05 1.31
C LYS A 5 4.77 29.41 2.69
N ASN A 6 3.66 29.53 3.43
CA ASN A 6 3.55 28.93 4.77
C ASN A 6 2.98 27.51 4.68
N ALA A 7 2.00 27.30 3.80
CA ALA A 7 1.32 26.02 3.62
C ALA A 7 2.25 24.91 3.09
N ILE A 8 3.39 25.24 2.49
CA ILE A 8 4.38 24.25 2.04
C ILE A 8 5.18 23.64 3.20
N LYS A 9 5.14 24.21 4.41
CA LYS A 9 5.92 23.72 5.56
C LYS A 9 5.19 22.56 6.25
N PRO A 10 5.83 21.39 6.48
CA PRO A 10 5.21 20.27 7.21
C PRO A 10 4.76 20.65 8.63
N ASN A 11 3.59 20.18 9.05
CA ASN A 11 3.06 20.44 10.40
C ASN A 11 3.47 19.31 11.35
N LEU A 12 4.30 19.64 12.34
CA LEU A 12 4.68 18.70 13.39
C LEU A 12 3.57 18.65 14.46
N VAL A 13 3.15 17.43 14.77
CA VAL A 13 2.24 17.09 15.86
C VAL A 13 2.78 15.84 16.56
N GLN A 14 2.00 15.22 17.45
CA GLN A 14 2.40 14.01 18.15
C GLN A 14 1.25 13.00 18.24
N THR A 15 1.59 11.72 18.43
CA THR A 15 0.63 10.66 18.78
C THR A 15 0.18 10.78 20.24
N LEU A 16 -0.76 9.93 20.68
CA LEU A 16 -1.18 9.86 22.09
C LEU A 16 -0.04 9.45 23.03
N GLU A 17 1.01 8.84 22.51
CA GLU A 17 2.21 8.41 23.24
C GLU A 17 3.40 9.35 23.02
N ASN A 18 3.12 10.59 22.58
CA ASN A 18 4.08 11.66 22.37
C ASN A 18 5.14 11.40 21.28
N ASN A 19 4.94 10.40 20.42
CA ASN A 19 5.82 10.15 19.28
C ASN A 19 5.60 11.23 18.20
N PRO A 20 6.66 11.76 17.57
CA PRO A 20 6.54 12.83 16.58
C PRO A 20 5.83 12.35 15.31
N ALA A 21 4.92 13.16 14.78
CA ALA A 21 4.19 12.86 13.55
C ALA A 21 4.06 14.11 12.67
N PHE A 22 4.23 13.95 11.35
CA PHE A 22 3.98 15.01 10.38
C PHE A 22 2.65 14.79 9.66
N ILE A 23 1.77 15.80 9.68
CA ILE A 23 0.53 15.83 8.90
C ILE A 23 0.65 16.91 7.83
N HIS A 24 0.75 16.51 6.56
CA HIS A 24 0.99 17.47 5.48
C HIS A 24 0.58 16.94 4.10
N GLY A 25 -0.34 17.66 3.45
CA GLY A 25 -0.95 17.26 2.18
C GLY A 25 -2.01 16.16 2.35
N GLY A 26 -2.82 15.97 1.32
CA GLY A 26 -3.89 14.98 1.30
C GLY A 26 -4.65 14.97 -0.03
N PRO A 27 -3.99 14.61 -1.15
CA PRO A 27 -4.66 14.49 -2.43
C PRO A 27 -5.54 13.24 -2.45
N PHE A 28 -6.50 13.20 -3.38
CA PHE A 28 -7.25 11.97 -3.65
C PHE A 28 -6.33 10.82 -4.11
N ALA A 29 -6.80 9.59 -3.93
CA ALA A 29 -6.10 8.37 -4.36
C ALA A 29 -6.68 7.76 -5.66
N ASN A 30 -7.73 8.34 -6.24
CA ASN A 30 -8.29 7.94 -7.54
C ASN A 30 -7.71 8.80 -8.68
N ILE A 31 -8.00 10.10 -8.69
CA ILE A 31 -7.51 11.08 -9.70
C ILE A 31 -6.14 11.67 -9.36
N ALA A 32 -5.55 11.25 -8.25
CA ALA A 32 -4.19 11.58 -7.84
C ALA A 32 -3.57 10.38 -7.06
N HIS A 33 -2.39 10.59 -6.46
CA HIS A 33 -1.55 9.51 -5.91
C HIS A 33 -1.81 9.19 -4.43
N GLY A 34 -2.69 9.91 -3.74
CA GLY A 34 -3.16 9.51 -2.40
C GLY A 34 -2.12 9.50 -1.28
N CYS A 35 -1.01 10.23 -1.40
CA CYS A 35 0.06 10.24 -0.40
C CYS A 35 0.19 11.60 0.29
N ASN A 36 0.73 11.61 1.51
CA ASN A 36 1.23 12.84 2.12
C ASN A 36 2.40 13.42 1.30
N SER A 37 2.74 14.69 1.54
CA SER A 37 3.75 15.41 0.76
C SER A 37 5.13 14.74 0.76
N VAL A 38 5.86 14.89 -0.34
CA VAL A 38 7.29 14.49 -0.44
C VAL A 38 8.14 15.21 0.61
N LEU A 39 7.87 16.49 0.87
CA LEU A 39 8.66 17.28 1.81
C LEU A 39 8.57 16.73 3.24
N ALA A 40 7.38 16.37 3.71
CA ALA A 40 7.21 15.75 5.02
C ALA A 40 7.91 14.39 5.09
N THR A 41 7.73 13.52 4.09
CA THR A 41 8.42 12.21 4.06
C THR A 41 9.94 12.36 4.07
N LYS A 42 10.52 13.20 3.22
CA LYS A 42 11.97 13.42 3.19
C LYS A 42 12.50 14.05 4.46
N LEU A 43 11.74 14.98 5.06
CA LEU A 43 12.13 15.59 6.33
C LEU A 43 12.16 14.54 7.44
N SER A 44 11.13 13.69 7.56
CA SER A 44 11.13 12.56 8.50
C SER A 44 12.35 11.66 8.30
N MET A 45 12.64 11.25 7.05
CA MET A 45 13.78 10.38 6.73
C MET A 45 15.15 10.97 7.10
N ARG A 46 15.24 12.30 7.27
CA ARG A 46 16.48 12.96 7.73
C ARG A 46 16.55 13.12 9.24
N LEU A 47 15.42 13.02 9.93
CA LEU A 47 15.28 13.26 11.37
C LEU A 47 15.10 11.98 12.19
N SER A 48 14.83 10.84 11.55
CA SER A 48 14.62 9.55 12.22
C SER A 48 15.27 8.38 11.50
N GLU A 49 15.55 7.32 12.23
CA GLU A 49 16.06 6.05 11.70
C GLU A 49 14.99 5.30 10.89
N TYR A 50 13.74 5.34 11.38
CA TYR A 50 12.57 4.78 10.69
C TYR A 50 11.55 5.88 10.41
N THR A 51 11.05 5.91 9.18
CA THR A 51 9.93 6.76 8.76
C THR A 51 8.79 5.89 8.27
N VAL A 52 7.70 5.84 9.03
CA VAL A 52 6.46 5.16 8.63
C VAL A 52 5.55 6.15 7.90
N THR A 53 5.02 5.73 6.76
CA THR A 53 4.10 6.52 5.93
C THR A 53 3.09 5.58 5.25
N GLU A 54 2.06 6.15 4.63
CA GLU A 54 0.97 5.41 4.04
C GLU A 54 0.51 6.03 2.71
N ALA A 55 -0.34 5.29 1.99
CA ALA A 55 -1.04 5.75 0.81
C ALA A 55 -2.50 5.31 0.89
N GLY A 56 -3.41 6.15 0.37
CA GLY A 56 -4.84 5.90 0.44
C GLY A 56 -5.33 4.74 -0.45
N PHE A 57 -6.47 4.15 -0.08
CA PHE A 57 -7.04 2.91 -0.67
C PHE A 57 -6.15 1.67 -0.44
N GLY A 58 -6.38 0.60 -1.21
CA GLY A 58 -5.60 -0.64 -1.15
C GLY A 58 -4.26 -0.54 -1.88
N ALA A 59 -3.45 -1.59 -1.79
CA ALA A 59 -2.13 -1.64 -2.42
C ALA A 59 -2.18 -1.62 -3.97
N ASP A 60 -3.33 -1.97 -4.54
CA ASP A 60 -3.62 -1.89 -5.97
C ASP A 60 -3.67 -0.44 -6.51
N LEU A 61 -4.04 0.53 -5.67
CA LEU A 61 -4.07 1.95 -6.04
C LEU A 61 -3.03 2.77 -5.27
N GLY A 62 -3.12 2.78 -3.94
CA GLY A 62 -2.28 3.62 -3.09
C GLY A 62 -0.81 3.25 -3.18
N ALA A 63 -0.49 1.97 -2.93
CA ALA A 63 0.90 1.50 -2.98
C ALA A 63 1.46 1.56 -4.41
N GLU A 64 0.70 1.14 -5.42
CA GLU A 64 1.09 1.26 -6.84
C GLU A 64 1.52 2.69 -7.19
N LYS A 65 0.72 3.70 -6.80
CA LYS A 65 1.00 5.11 -7.05
C LYS A 65 2.09 5.68 -6.14
N PHE A 66 2.19 5.23 -4.90
CA PHE A 66 3.30 5.59 -4.02
C PHE A 66 4.63 5.16 -4.65
N LEU A 67 4.68 3.95 -5.20
CA LEU A 67 5.89 3.36 -5.80
C LEU A 67 6.16 3.94 -7.20
N ASN A 68 5.17 4.00 -8.08
CA ASN A 68 5.38 4.46 -9.46
C ASN A 68 5.38 5.98 -9.63
N ILE A 69 4.76 6.75 -8.74
CA ILE A 69 4.71 8.21 -8.85
C ILE A 69 5.57 8.84 -7.77
N LYS A 70 5.25 8.64 -6.49
CA LYS A 70 5.93 9.35 -5.39
C LYS A 70 7.40 8.96 -5.28
N CYS A 71 7.72 7.67 -5.25
CA CYS A 71 9.11 7.19 -5.18
C CYS A 71 9.91 7.59 -6.42
N ARG A 72 9.33 7.40 -7.62
CA ARG A 72 9.91 7.82 -8.91
C ARG A 72 10.31 9.29 -8.90
N MET A 73 9.38 10.18 -8.56
CA MET A 73 9.62 11.63 -8.61
C MET A 73 10.48 12.14 -7.46
N ALA A 74 10.39 11.52 -6.27
CA ALA A 74 11.14 11.96 -5.10
C ALA A 74 12.53 11.34 -5.01
N GLY A 75 12.84 10.29 -5.76
CA GLY A 75 14.10 9.54 -5.62
C GLY A 75 14.23 8.90 -4.23
N ILE A 76 13.13 8.43 -3.66
CA ILE A 76 13.09 7.69 -2.39
C ILE A 76 12.80 6.22 -2.67
N ARG A 77 13.31 5.32 -1.82
CA ARG A 77 13.14 3.87 -1.97
C ARG A 77 12.65 3.32 -0.62
N PRO A 78 11.49 2.63 -0.58
CA PRO A 78 11.02 1.99 0.65
C PRO A 78 11.86 0.75 0.98
N ASN A 79 12.02 0.47 2.27
CA ASN A 79 12.77 -0.69 2.77
C ASN A 79 11.87 -1.90 3.05
N ALA A 80 10.60 -1.67 3.38
CA ALA A 80 9.61 -2.70 3.61
C ALA A 80 8.20 -2.12 3.38
N VAL A 81 7.22 -3.00 3.20
CA VAL A 81 5.80 -2.64 3.10
C VAL A 81 5.01 -3.42 4.14
N VAL A 82 4.16 -2.72 4.89
CA VAL A 82 3.17 -3.36 5.75
C VAL A 82 1.82 -3.37 5.03
N ILE A 83 1.25 -4.55 4.81
CA ILE A 83 -0.13 -4.69 4.29
C ILE A 83 -1.05 -4.95 5.48
N VAL A 84 -1.99 -4.04 5.71
CA VAL A 84 -2.99 -4.17 6.77
C VAL A 84 -4.19 -4.96 6.27
N ALA A 85 -4.65 -5.93 7.04
CA ALA A 85 -5.90 -6.66 6.80
C ALA A 85 -6.68 -6.88 8.11
N THR A 86 -7.96 -7.26 7.99
CA THR A 86 -8.80 -7.67 9.12
C THR A 86 -9.54 -8.93 8.74
N VAL A 87 -9.80 -9.82 9.70
CA VAL A 87 -10.57 -11.06 9.47
C VAL A 87 -11.95 -10.73 8.91
N ARG A 88 -12.59 -9.67 9.42
CA ARG A 88 -13.89 -9.18 8.92
C ARG A 88 -13.85 -8.75 7.44
N ALA A 89 -12.82 -8.02 7.01
CA ALA A 89 -12.69 -7.63 5.59
C ALA A 89 -12.44 -8.85 4.70
N LEU A 90 -11.63 -9.81 5.16
CA LEU A 90 -11.40 -11.06 4.44
C LEU A 90 -12.71 -11.84 4.30
N LYS A 91 -13.51 -11.99 5.36
CA LYS A 91 -14.85 -12.60 5.26
C LYS A 91 -15.76 -11.91 4.24
N LEU A 92 -15.73 -10.58 4.18
CA LEU A 92 -16.49 -9.82 3.19
C LEU A 92 -16.01 -10.12 1.75
N HIS A 93 -14.70 -10.18 1.51
CA HIS A 93 -14.14 -10.62 0.23
C HIS A 93 -14.49 -12.08 -0.08
N GLY A 94 -14.63 -12.93 0.94
CA GLY A 94 -15.16 -14.30 0.87
C GLY A 94 -16.67 -14.40 0.66
N ARG A 95 -17.33 -13.27 0.35
CA ARG A 95 -18.76 -13.12 0.06
C ARG A 95 -19.69 -13.30 1.26
N MET A 96 -19.18 -13.19 2.49
CA MET A 96 -20.02 -13.15 3.67
C MET A 96 -20.82 -11.82 3.73
N PRO A 97 -22.13 -11.84 4.05
CA PRO A 97 -22.92 -10.63 4.16
C PRO A 97 -22.40 -9.67 5.24
N LEU A 98 -22.45 -8.36 4.96
CA LEU A 98 -21.93 -7.31 5.86
C LEU A 98 -22.49 -7.40 7.29
N LYS A 99 -23.77 -7.78 7.44
CA LYS A 99 -24.46 -7.90 8.73
C LYS A 99 -24.01 -9.10 9.56
N GLU A 100 -23.25 -10.04 8.97
CA GLU A 100 -22.89 -11.30 9.61
C GLU A 100 -21.39 -11.40 9.94
N LEU A 101 -20.58 -10.39 9.60
CA LEU A 101 -19.12 -10.43 9.72
C LEU A 101 -18.60 -10.63 11.15
N SER A 102 -19.43 -10.45 12.20
CA SER A 102 -19.07 -10.73 13.59
C SER A 102 -19.16 -12.22 13.96
N LYS A 103 -19.77 -13.05 13.11
CA LYS A 103 -19.82 -14.50 13.32
C LYS A 103 -18.52 -15.13 12.80
N PRO A 104 -17.93 -16.11 13.51
CA PRO A 104 -16.80 -16.88 13.01
C PRO A 104 -17.15 -17.63 11.72
N ASN A 105 -16.30 -17.57 10.71
CA ASN A 105 -16.45 -18.31 9.46
C ASN A 105 -15.09 -18.48 8.73
N VAL A 106 -14.39 -19.56 9.06
CA VAL A 106 -13.07 -19.90 8.48
C VAL A 106 -13.14 -20.08 6.96
N GLU A 107 -14.21 -20.66 6.41
CA GLU A 107 -14.34 -20.84 4.96
C GLU A 107 -14.47 -19.51 4.20
N ALA A 108 -15.18 -18.54 4.78
CA ALA A 108 -15.27 -17.21 4.22
C ALA A 108 -13.93 -16.47 4.29
N VAL A 109 -13.19 -16.63 5.40
CA VAL A 109 -11.82 -16.12 5.50
C VAL A 109 -10.95 -16.73 4.42
N ASP A 110 -10.94 -18.07 4.30
CA ASP A 110 -10.19 -18.81 3.30
C ASP A 110 -10.42 -18.24 1.89
N ARG A 111 -11.69 -18.14 1.44
CA ARG A 111 -12.01 -17.56 0.12
C ARG A 111 -11.56 -16.10 -0.02
N GLY A 112 -11.65 -15.31 1.04
CA GLY A 112 -11.32 -13.90 1.05
C GLY A 112 -9.83 -13.59 1.03
N VAL A 113 -9.00 -14.48 1.59
CA VAL A 113 -7.54 -14.35 1.63
C VAL A 113 -6.93 -14.23 0.24
N GLU A 114 -7.59 -14.71 -0.82
CA GLU A 114 -7.17 -14.48 -2.21
C GLU A 114 -6.96 -12.99 -2.55
N ASN A 115 -7.74 -12.07 -1.96
CA ASN A 115 -7.50 -10.64 -2.11
C ASN A 115 -6.17 -10.21 -1.47
N LEU A 116 -5.90 -10.64 -0.24
CA LEU A 116 -4.66 -10.34 0.47
C LEU A 116 -3.44 -10.92 -0.26
N LYS A 117 -3.54 -12.16 -0.74
CA LYS A 117 -2.48 -12.82 -1.52
C LYS A 117 -2.12 -12.01 -2.76
N LYS A 118 -3.13 -11.54 -3.52
CA LYS A 118 -2.87 -10.71 -4.70
C LYS A 118 -2.16 -9.41 -4.35
N HIS A 119 -2.51 -8.78 -3.22
CA HIS A 119 -1.78 -7.59 -2.75
C HIS A 119 -0.34 -7.89 -2.33
N ILE A 120 -0.08 -9.03 -1.67
CA ILE A 120 1.28 -9.49 -1.33
C ILE A 120 2.10 -9.70 -2.62
N GLU A 121 1.56 -10.45 -3.57
CA GLU A 121 2.19 -10.70 -4.87
C GLU A 121 2.50 -9.39 -5.59
N ASN A 122 1.57 -8.44 -5.60
CA ASN A 122 1.76 -7.14 -6.24
C ASN A 122 2.96 -6.39 -5.65
N ILE A 123 3.16 -6.41 -4.32
CA ILE A 123 4.31 -5.76 -3.69
C ILE A 123 5.62 -6.52 -3.98
N HIS A 124 5.60 -7.85 -3.98
CA HIS A 124 6.77 -8.64 -4.39
C HIS A 124 7.20 -8.34 -5.82
N ARG A 125 6.27 -8.02 -6.73
CA ARG A 125 6.63 -7.61 -8.08
C ARG A 125 7.42 -6.29 -8.15
N PHE A 126 7.37 -5.45 -7.12
CA PHE A 126 8.23 -4.28 -6.99
C PHE A 126 9.59 -4.61 -6.35
N GLY A 127 9.87 -5.87 -6.00
CA GLY A 127 11.11 -6.28 -5.33
C GLY A 127 11.20 -5.81 -3.88
N LEU A 128 10.05 -5.63 -3.22
CA LEU A 128 9.96 -5.15 -1.84
C LEU A 128 9.49 -6.26 -0.90
N PRO A 129 10.07 -6.37 0.31
CA PRO A 129 9.62 -7.34 1.29
C PRO A 129 8.34 -6.86 1.98
N VAL A 130 7.50 -7.84 2.38
CA VAL A 130 6.16 -7.60 2.94
C VAL A 130 6.04 -8.18 4.34
N VAL A 131 5.45 -7.40 5.24
CA VAL A 131 4.88 -7.86 6.50
C VAL A 131 3.38 -7.62 6.46
N VAL A 132 2.59 -8.60 6.88
CA VAL A 132 1.14 -8.45 6.99
C VAL A 132 0.79 -8.14 8.45
N ALA A 133 -0.01 -7.10 8.67
CA ALA A 133 -0.58 -6.78 9.96
C ALA A 133 -2.08 -7.12 9.97
N ILE A 134 -2.48 -8.09 10.79
CA ILE A 134 -3.88 -8.40 11.03
C ILE A 134 -4.37 -7.53 12.19
N ASN A 135 -5.10 -6.48 11.88
CA ASN A 135 -5.73 -5.65 12.91
C ASN A 135 -6.85 -6.46 13.57
N HIS A 136 -6.63 -6.83 14.83
CA HIS A 136 -7.50 -7.73 15.58
C HIS A 136 -8.76 -7.02 16.11
N PHE A 137 -9.90 -7.69 15.96
CA PHE A 137 -11.17 -7.31 16.55
C PHE A 137 -11.62 -8.35 17.57
N SER A 138 -12.44 -7.93 18.54
CA SER A 138 -12.94 -8.82 19.62
C SER A 138 -13.77 -10.02 19.15
N SER A 139 -14.28 -9.99 17.92
CA SER A 139 -15.05 -11.09 17.33
C SER A 139 -14.19 -12.08 16.52
N ASP A 140 -12.92 -11.75 16.31
CA ASP A 140 -12.02 -12.59 15.52
C ASP A 140 -11.61 -13.80 16.37
N THR A 141 -11.56 -14.97 15.76
CA THR A 141 -11.09 -16.18 16.45
C THR A 141 -9.68 -16.57 16.01
N GLU A 142 -8.97 -17.29 16.88
CA GLU A 142 -7.62 -17.79 16.57
C GLU A 142 -7.64 -18.73 15.36
N GLU A 143 -8.70 -19.51 15.17
CA GLU A 143 -8.84 -20.39 14.00
C GLU A 143 -8.96 -19.59 12.70
N GLU A 144 -9.67 -18.46 12.71
CA GLU A 144 -9.77 -17.57 11.55
C GLU A 144 -8.42 -16.92 11.23
N ILE A 145 -7.68 -16.48 12.25
CA ILE A 145 -6.34 -15.89 12.08
C ILE A 145 -5.35 -16.94 11.57
N GLN A 146 -5.41 -18.16 12.12
CA GLN A 146 -4.54 -19.24 11.70
C GLN A 146 -4.80 -19.64 10.26
N ALA A 147 -6.06 -19.66 9.81
CA ALA A 147 -6.39 -19.90 8.41
C ALA A 147 -5.75 -18.87 7.45
N VAL A 148 -5.65 -17.59 7.86
CA VAL A 148 -4.93 -16.57 7.08
C VAL A 148 -3.43 -16.90 7.00
N LYS A 149 -2.82 -17.28 8.14
CA LYS A 149 -1.40 -17.65 8.21
C LYS A 149 -1.07 -18.84 7.33
N ASP A 150 -1.84 -19.92 7.47
CA ASP A 150 -1.62 -21.16 6.74
C ASP A 150 -1.74 -20.95 5.23
N LYS A 151 -2.76 -20.20 4.80
CA LYS A 151 -3.01 -19.96 3.38
C LYS A 151 -1.97 -19.06 2.71
N CYS A 152 -1.29 -18.22 3.48
CA CYS A 152 -0.23 -17.34 3.00
C CYS A 152 1.18 -17.88 3.27
N ALA A 153 1.32 -19.06 3.89
CA ALA A 153 2.62 -19.59 4.34
C ALA A 153 3.66 -19.72 3.21
N TYR A 154 3.21 -20.08 2.00
CA TYR A 154 4.10 -20.23 0.84
C TYR A 154 4.55 -18.89 0.23
N LEU A 155 3.93 -17.77 0.61
CA LEU A 155 4.28 -16.44 0.10
C LEU A 155 5.48 -15.83 0.84
N SER A 156 6.07 -16.52 1.82
CA SER A 156 7.27 -16.06 2.54
C SER A 156 7.08 -14.68 3.20
N VAL A 157 5.91 -14.44 3.80
CA VAL A 157 5.60 -13.22 4.54
C VAL A 157 5.37 -13.49 6.02
N LYS A 158 5.78 -12.55 6.87
CA LYS A 158 5.41 -12.57 8.29
C LYS A 158 4.00 -12.00 8.45
N ILE A 159 3.13 -12.72 9.17
CA ILE A 159 1.76 -12.27 9.46
C ILE A 159 1.61 -12.11 10.96
N ILE A 160 1.49 -10.86 11.39
CA ILE A 160 1.48 -10.47 12.80
C ILE A 160 0.12 -9.90 13.17
N THR A 161 -0.42 -10.35 14.29
CA THR A 161 -1.64 -9.79 14.85
C THR A 161 -1.32 -8.48 15.57
N ALA A 162 -2.05 -7.41 15.25
CA ALA A 162 -1.86 -6.08 15.84
C ALA A 162 -3.08 -5.68 16.68
N ASN A 163 -2.82 -5.26 17.92
CA ASN A 163 -3.80 -4.91 18.95
C ASN A 163 -3.68 -3.45 19.43
N HIS A 164 -3.05 -2.58 18.63
CA HIS A 164 -2.76 -1.19 19.04
C HIS A 164 -4.00 -0.36 19.34
N TRP A 165 -5.16 -0.69 18.75
CA TRP A 165 -6.41 0.01 19.05
C TRP A 165 -6.80 -0.12 20.53
N SER A 166 -6.58 -1.29 21.15
CA SER A 166 -6.91 -1.52 22.57
C SER A 166 -5.71 -1.40 23.51
N LYS A 167 -4.47 -1.58 23.01
CA LYS A 167 -3.25 -1.63 23.83
C LYS A 167 -2.20 -0.55 23.52
N GLY A 168 -2.50 0.41 22.64
CA GLY A 168 -1.52 1.43 22.23
C GLY A 168 -0.30 0.80 21.54
N GLY A 169 0.87 1.44 21.67
CA GLY A 169 2.13 0.99 21.06
C GLY A 169 2.51 -0.45 21.45
N ALA A 170 2.25 -0.85 22.70
CA ALA A 170 2.50 -2.21 23.18
C ALA A 170 1.74 -3.28 22.38
N GLY A 171 0.60 -2.94 21.78
CA GLY A 171 -0.17 -3.83 20.89
C GLY A 171 0.45 -4.04 19.51
N THR A 172 1.58 -3.42 19.21
CA THR A 172 2.28 -3.47 17.90
C THR A 172 3.77 -3.77 18.01
N GLU A 173 4.29 -4.12 19.19
CA GLU A 173 5.71 -4.44 19.38
C GLU A 173 6.16 -5.59 18.46
N ASP A 174 5.41 -6.69 18.41
CA ASP A 174 5.72 -7.82 17.51
C ASP A 174 5.74 -7.40 16.03
N LEU A 175 4.84 -6.49 15.64
CA LEU A 175 4.80 -5.95 14.28
C LEU A 175 6.05 -5.09 14.02
N ALA A 176 6.41 -4.23 14.96
CA ALA A 176 7.61 -3.40 14.86
C ALA A 176 8.87 -4.26 14.75
N HIS A 177 9.02 -5.30 15.59
CA HIS A 177 10.14 -6.24 15.52
C HIS A 177 10.17 -6.99 14.18
N ALA A 178 9.02 -7.44 13.66
CA ALA A 178 8.96 -8.08 12.36
C ALA A 178 9.36 -7.15 11.22
N VAL A 179 8.98 -5.87 11.28
CA VAL A 179 9.36 -4.86 10.29
C VAL A 179 10.87 -4.57 10.37
N VAL A 180 11.42 -4.36 11.57
CA VAL A 180 12.87 -4.14 11.76
C VAL A 180 13.67 -5.31 11.21
N ASP A 181 13.30 -6.54 11.58
CA ASP A 181 13.98 -7.74 11.09
C ASP A 181 13.96 -7.85 9.56
N VAL A 182 12.82 -7.57 8.93
CA VAL A 182 12.71 -7.58 7.46
C VAL A 182 13.60 -6.49 6.85
N VAL A 183 13.62 -5.29 7.41
CA VAL A 183 14.45 -4.18 6.93
C VAL A 183 15.95 -4.46 7.05
N GLU A 184 16.38 -5.11 8.14
CA GLU A 184 17.79 -5.38 8.40
C GLU A 184 18.30 -6.64 7.70
N ASN A 185 17.46 -7.67 7.58
CA ASN A 185 17.88 -9.00 7.11
C ASN A 185 17.44 -9.33 5.68
N THR A 186 16.68 -8.45 5.02
CA THR A 186 16.25 -8.66 3.62
C THR A 186 16.82 -7.58 2.71
N THR A 187 17.51 -8.00 1.65
CA THR A 187 17.94 -7.07 0.60
C THR A 187 16.73 -6.68 -0.26
N THR A 188 16.52 -5.39 -0.46
CA THR A 188 15.47 -4.89 -1.36
C THR A 188 16.03 -4.76 -2.78
N ASP A 189 15.26 -5.24 -3.76
CA ASP A 189 15.54 -5.01 -5.18
C ASP A 189 14.46 -4.13 -5.80
N PHE A 190 14.23 -2.99 -5.14
CA PHE A 190 13.13 -2.10 -5.50
C PHE A 190 13.27 -1.63 -6.96
N SER A 191 12.28 -1.98 -7.78
CA SER A 191 12.17 -1.57 -9.18
C SER A 191 10.79 -0.99 -9.47
N LEU A 192 10.73 -0.04 -10.42
CA LEU A 192 9.48 0.53 -10.89
C LEU A 192 8.74 -0.49 -11.77
N LEU A 193 7.41 -0.42 -11.79
CA LEU A 193 6.58 -1.36 -12.54
C LEU A 193 6.80 -1.29 -14.06
N TYR A 194 7.15 -0.10 -14.55
CA TYR A 194 7.40 0.19 -15.96
C TYR A 194 8.43 1.32 -16.10
N PRO A 195 9.27 1.30 -17.15
CA PRO A 195 10.22 2.38 -17.44
C PRO A 195 9.53 3.63 -18.00
N ASP A 196 10.22 4.78 -17.95
CA ASP A 196 9.72 6.04 -18.52
C ASP A 196 9.58 6.00 -20.05
N THR A 197 10.27 5.08 -20.71
CA THR A 197 10.26 4.89 -22.17
C THR A 197 8.99 4.21 -22.69
N CYS A 198 8.19 3.57 -21.83
CA CYS A 198 6.90 3.03 -22.24
C CYS A 198 5.95 4.15 -22.67
N THR A 199 5.16 3.90 -23.72
CA THR A 199 4.08 4.82 -24.09
C THR A 199 3.02 4.87 -22.99
N LEU A 200 2.26 5.97 -22.92
CA LEU A 200 1.19 6.11 -21.92
C LEU A 200 0.21 4.92 -21.94
N TRP A 201 -0.13 4.41 -23.13
CA TRP A 201 -1.03 3.27 -23.25
C TRP A 201 -0.39 1.96 -22.79
N GLN A 202 0.91 1.75 -23.05
CA GLN A 202 1.63 0.58 -22.54
C GLN A 202 1.66 0.58 -21.01
N LYS A 203 1.86 1.74 -20.38
CA LYS A 203 1.85 1.89 -18.92
C LYS A 203 0.51 1.46 -18.32
N VAL A 204 -0.61 1.89 -18.91
CA VAL A 204 -1.97 1.43 -18.51
C VAL A 204 -2.08 -0.10 -18.62
N GLY A 205 -1.68 -0.67 -19.76
CA GLY A 205 -1.75 -2.11 -19.98
C GLY A 205 -0.92 -2.91 -18.97
N ILE A 206 0.26 -2.41 -18.61
CA ILE A 206 1.11 -3.02 -17.58
C ILE A 206 0.40 -2.96 -16.22
N ILE A 207 -0.09 -1.79 -15.77
CA ILE A 207 -0.80 -1.69 -14.48
C ILE A 207 -1.99 -2.65 -14.44
N CYS A 208 -2.85 -2.64 -15.48
CA CYS A 208 -4.03 -3.48 -15.53
C CYS A 208 -3.68 -4.98 -15.47
N ARG A 209 -2.69 -5.43 -16.23
CA ARG A 209 -2.31 -6.85 -16.25
C ARG A 209 -1.63 -7.28 -14.96
N GLU A 210 -0.65 -6.50 -14.54
CA GLU A 210 0.26 -6.92 -13.49
C GLU A 210 -0.31 -6.70 -12.08
N ILE A 211 -0.96 -5.55 -11.86
CA ILE A 211 -1.51 -5.18 -10.54
C ILE A 211 -2.94 -5.67 -10.40
N TYR A 212 -3.80 -5.46 -11.40
CA TYR A 212 -5.22 -5.85 -11.31
C TYR A 212 -5.49 -7.28 -11.79
N GLY A 213 -4.56 -7.91 -12.53
CA GLY A 213 -4.77 -9.25 -13.09
C GLY A 213 -5.71 -9.25 -14.30
N ALA A 214 -5.87 -8.12 -14.99
CA ALA A 214 -6.73 -8.02 -16.17
C ALA A 214 -6.07 -8.68 -17.39
N THR A 215 -6.88 -9.37 -18.20
CA THR A 215 -6.41 -9.99 -19.45
C THR A 215 -6.20 -8.96 -20.56
N ASP A 216 -7.05 -7.92 -20.63
CA ASP A 216 -6.99 -6.89 -21.65
C ASP A 216 -7.58 -5.55 -21.16
N VAL A 217 -7.27 -4.47 -21.88
CA VAL A 217 -7.76 -3.11 -21.62
C VAL A 217 -8.49 -2.58 -22.85
N LEU A 218 -9.81 -2.48 -22.74
CA LEU A 218 -10.67 -1.91 -23.76
C LEU A 218 -10.87 -0.41 -23.53
N ALA A 219 -10.84 0.37 -24.62
CA ALA A 219 -11.10 1.79 -24.61
C ALA A 219 -11.76 2.21 -25.92
N ASP A 220 -12.65 3.20 -25.84
CA ASP A 220 -13.22 3.80 -27.03
C ASP A 220 -12.18 4.59 -27.83
N LYS A 221 -12.54 4.94 -29.07
CA LYS A 221 -11.65 5.71 -29.95
C LYS A 221 -11.25 7.06 -29.33
N LYS A 222 -12.20 7.74 -28.69
CA LYS A 222 -11.98 9.07 -28.08
C LYS A 222 -10.88 9.02 -27.02
N LEU A 223 -10.87 7.99 -26.17
CA LEU A 223 -9.84 7.80 -25.15
C LEU A 223 -8.49 7.45 -25.79
N ARG A 224 -8.46 6.55 -26.77
CA ARG A 224 -7.23 6.19 -27.50
C ARG A 224 -6.60 7.39 -28.20
N ASP A 225 -7.40 8.19 -28.90
CA ASP A 225 -6.98 9.42 -29.55
C ASP A 225 -6.40 10.39 -28.51
N LYS A 226 -6.99 10.49 -27.32
CA LYS A 226 -6.46 11.36 -26.27
C LYS A 226 -5.10 10.93 -25.73
N PHE A 227 -4.89 9.62 -25.56
CA PHE A 227 -3.59 9.08 -25.17
C PHE A 227 -2.53 9.37 -26.25
N HIS A 228 -2.89 9.26 -27.53
CA HIS A 228 -2.00 9.58 -28.65
C HIS A 228 -1.65 11.07 -28.67
N GLU A 229 -2.63 11.97 -28.52
CA GLU A 229 -2.37 13.42 -28.43
C GLU A 229 -1.40 13.77 -27.30
N LEU A 230 -1.58 13.19 -26.10
CA LEU A 230 -0.70 13.44 -24.96
C LEU A 230 0.72 12.91 -25.20
N GLN A 231 0.83 11.75 -25.86
CA GLN A 231 2.11 11.17 -26.25
C GLN A 231 2.88 12.11 -27.19
N GLU A 232 2.23 12.56 -28.26
CA GLU A 232 2.82 13.49 -29.27
C GLU A 232 3.12 14.87 -28.69
N ALA A 233 2.33 15.33 -27.69
CA ALA A 233 2.59 16.57 -26.98
C ALA A 233 3.78 16.50 -25.99
N GLY A 234 4.51 15.38 -25.95
CA GLY A 234 5.71 15.21 -25.13
C GLY A 234 5.44 14.73 -23.70
N PHE A 235 4.19 14.42 -23.34
CA PHE A 235 3.84 13.91 -22.00
C PHE A 235 4.05 12.40 -21.85
N GLY A 236 4.54 11.72 -22.90
CA GLY A 236 4.74 10.27 -22.92
C GLY A 236 5.57 9.69 -21.78
N HIS A 237 6.52 10.48 -21.26
CA HIS A 237 7.42 10.07 -20.18
C HIS A 237 6.76 10.09 -18.79
N LEU A 238 5.63 10.79 -18.61
CA LEU A 238 4.95 10.89 -17.32
C LEU A 238 4.39 9.54 -16.83
N PRO A 239 4.30 9.33 -15.50
CA PRO A 239 3.64 8.15 -14.96
C PRO A 239 2.11 8.21 -15.18
N ILE A 240 1.47 7.04 -15.12
CA ILE A 240 0.01 6.85 -15.08
C ILE A 240 -0.42 6.61 -13.64
#